data_AF-H6N5Q3-F1
#
_entry.id   AF-H6N5Q3-F1
#
_cell.length_a   1.000
_cell.length_b   1.000
_cell.length_c   1.000
_cell.angle_alpha   90.00
_cell.angle_beta   90.00
_cell.angle_gamma   90.00
#
_symmetry.space_group_name_H-M   'P 1'
#
loop_
_entity.id
_entity.type
_entity.pdbx_description
1 polymer ?
#
loop_
_entity_poly.entity_id
_entity_poly.type
_entity_poly.pdbx_seq_one_letter_code
_entity_poly.pdbx_strand_id
1 'polypeptide(L)'
;MPVVENMAWLGAIGALSAVGGIGTLYLSTKETIHDYVRHRVLGNNDEFSDSWQQKFKDIKEGDFENIKSKEDLQKWCSESYLQTYRSFLQSDNNSLLAKVEKNCIQSLFEKFGDSLAKETKEHKTNYKKLKDYSGDLPKSLQKIKESLKDNPEDGDIKDFKAWCNSTSKKPYRGKDNPTFKLMETFCKK
;
A
#
# COMPACT_ATOMS: atom_id res chain seq x y z
N MET A 1 10.96 4.28 78.44
CA MET A 1 9.83 3.52 79.04
C MET A 1 8.55 4.31 78.74
N PRO A 2 7.42 3.62 78.50
CA PRO A 2 6.67 3.71 77.23
C PRO A 2 5.21 4.19 77.37
N VAL A 3 4.43 3.98 76.28
CA VAL A 3 2.96 3.72 76.21
C VAL A 3 2.10 4.98 76.02
N VAL A 4 1.12 5.15 75.11
CA VAL A 4 0.43 4.45 73.98
C VAL A 4 -0.15 5.62 73.11
N GLU A 5 -0.75 5.52 71.91
CA GLU A 5 -1.93 4.75 71.51
C GLU A 5 -2.28 5.00 70.02
N ASN A 6 -3.11 4.13 69.50
CA ASN A 6 -3.57 3.93 68.11
C ASN A 6 -4.18 5.17 67.41
N MET A 7 -4.05 5.23 66.08
CA MET A 7 -5.21 5.32 65.18
C MET A 7 -4.85 4.97 63.74
N ALA A 8 -5.54 3.93 63.25
CA ALA A 8 -5.49 3.42 61.89
C ALA A 8 -6.26 4.35 60.93
N TRP A 9 -5.66 4.64 59.77
CA TRP A 9 -6.31 5.35 58.67
C TRP A 9 -6.87 4.32 57.68
N LEU A 10 -8.20 4.29 57.54
CA LEU A 10 -8.91 3.53 56.51
C LEU A 10 -9.06 4.41 55.26
N GLY A 11 -8.51 3.96 54.15
CA GLY A 11 -8.68 4.56 52.83
C GLY A 11 -8.53 3.51 51.72
N ALA A 12 -9.61 2.76 51.50
CA ALA A 12 -9.96 1.89 50.37
C ALA A 12 -8.83 1.21 49.55
N ILE A 13 -8.69 -0.09 49.82
CA ILE A 13 -8.05 -1.11 49.00
C ILE A 13 -8.97 -1.45 47.81
N GLY A 14 -8.53 -1.18 46.59
CA GLY A 14 -8.99 -1.87 45.39
C GLY A 14 -7.93 -2.91 45.01
N ALA A 15 -8.25 -4.20 45.19
CA ALA A 15 -7.31 -5.31 45.19
C ALA A 15 -6.56 -5.48 43.84
N LEU A 16 -5.25 -5.25 43.87
CA LEU A 16 -4.29 -5.88 42.96
C LEU A 16 -3.91 -7.23 43.58
N SER A 17 -4.60 -8.31 43.21
CA SER A 17 -4.15 -9.67 43.54
C SER A 17 -2.98 -10.02 42.64
N ALA A 18 -1.77 -9.66 43.09
CA ALA A 18 -0.52 -10.19 42.59
C ALA A 18 -0.38 -11.66 43.03
N VAL A 19 -0.77 -12.57 42.15
CA VAL A 19 -0.38 -13.98 42.22
C VAL A 19 0.44 -14.26 40.97
N GLY A 20 1.67 -14.75 41.15
CA GLY A 20 2.73 -14.78 40.14
C GLY A 20 2.30 -15.30 38.76
N GLY A 21 2.65 -14.55 37.73
CA GLY A 21 2.42 -14.91 36.34
C GLY A 21 2.57 -13.70 35.43
N ILE A 22 3.33 -13.87 34.35
CA ILE A 22 3.59 -12.90 33.29
C ILE A 22 2.25 -12.39 32.74
N GLY A 23 2.04 -11.09 32.73
CA GLY A 23 0.80 -10.49 32.24
C GLY A 23 1.01 -9.04 31.85
N THR A 24 1.88 -8.78 30.88
CA THR A 24 1.84 -7.52 30.14
C THR A 24 0.40 -7.31 29.67
N LEU A 25 -0.20 -6.20 30.08
CA LEU A 25 -1.45 -5.69 29.54
C LEU A 25 -1.36 -5.71 28.00
N TYR A 26 -1.98 -6.72 27.38
CA TYR A 26 -2.15 -6.78 25.94
C TYR A 26 -3.14 -5.68 25.57
N LEU A 27 -2.63 -4.52 25.17
CA LEU A 27 -3.44 -3.47 24.56
C LEU A 27 -4.18 -4.09 23.37
N SER A 28 -5.51 -4.06 23.41
CA SER A 28 -6.39 -4.58 22.38
C SER A 28 -6.31 -3.71 21.12
N THR A 29 -5.31 -3.96 20.27
CA THR A 29 -5.15 -3.23 19.02
C THR A 29 -6.26 -3.63 18.05
N LYS A 30 -7.28 -2.77 17.92
CA LYS A 30 -8.20 -2.81 16.78
C LYS A 30 -7.46 -2.23 15.59
N GLU A 31 -7.34 -2.99 14.50
CA GLU A 31 -6.75 -2.50 13.26
C GLU A 31 -7.86 -2.22 12.25
N THR A 32 -7.90 -0.98 11.75
CA THR A 32 -8.83 -0.59 10.69
C THR A 32 -8.27 -0.95 9.32
N ILE A 33 -9.14 -1.08 8.33
CA ILE A 33 -8.70 -1.24 6.93
C ILE A 33 -7.79 -0.09 6.55
N HIS A 34 -8.14 1.14 6.93
CA HIS A 34 -7.32 2.32 6.71
C HIS A 34 -5.87 2.09 7.17
N ASP A 35 -5.64 1.60 8.39
CA ASP A 35 -4.27 1.39 8.90
C ASP A 35 -3.45 0.46 8.00
N TYR A 36 -4.10 -0.51 7.38
CA TYR A 36 -3.47 -1.48 6.48
C TYR A 36 -3.31 -0.97 5.02
N VAL A 37 -4.20 -0.11 4.53
CA VAL A 37 -4.21 0.34 3.12
C VAL A 37 -3.88 1.82 2.91
N ARG A 38 -3.72 2.63 3.97
CA ARG A 38 -3.59 4.10 3.91
C ARG A 38 -2.62 4.60 2.84
N HIS A 39 -1.48 3.94 2.72
CA HIS A 39 -0.43 4.30 1.76
C HIS A 39 -0.56 3.59 0.42
N ARG A 40 -1.73 3.00 0.13
CA ARG A 40 -2.03 2.24 -1.09
C ARG A 40 -3.34 2.68 -1.78
N VAL A 41 -4.23 3.37 -1.09
CA VAL A 41 -5.50 3.88 -1.67
C VAL A 41 -5.31 5.01 -2.67
N LEU A 42 -6.25 5.12 -3.61
CA LEU A 42 -6.38 6.27 -4.52
C LEU A 42 -6.72 7.56 -3.74
N GLY A 43 -6.28 8.71 -4.24
CA GLY A 43 -6.67 10.01 -3.68
C GLY A 43 -8.04 10.46 -4.16
N ASN A 44 -8.58 11.50 -3.52
CA ASN A 44 -9.92 12.05 -3.82
C ASN A 44 -9.89 13.37 -4.61
N ASN A 45 -8.72 13.82 -5.07
CA ASN A 45 -8.59 15.02 -5.90
C ASN A 45 -8.81 14.68 -7.39
N ASP A 46 -8.96 15.72 -8.23
CA ASP A 46 -9.29 15.58 -9.65
C ASP A 46 -8.28 14.75 -10.45
N GLU A 47 -7.02 14.70 -10.00
CA GLU A 47 -5.97 13.90 -10.61
C GLU A 47 -6.29 12.39 -10.66
N PHE A 48 -7.09 11.90 -9.71
CA PHE A 48 -7.50 10.51 -9.62
C PHE A 48 -8.85 10.25 -10.29
N SER A 49 -9.52 11.25 -10.87
CA SER A 49 -10.85 11.10 -11.47
C SER A 49 -10.87 9.99 -12.54
N ASP A 50 -9.88 9.94 -13.42
CA ASP A 50 -9.75 8.89 -14.44
C ASP A 50 -9.50 7.51 -13.82
N SER A 51 -8.71 7.47 -12.74
CA SER A 51 -8.41 6.23 -12.03
C SER A 51 -9.66 5.65 -11.36
N TRP A 52 -10.50 6.51 -10.77
CA TRP A 52 -11.79 6.11 -10.23
C TRP A 52 -12.77 5.70 -11.32
N GLN A 53 -12.80 6.41 -12.45
CA GLN A 53 -13.61 6.03 -13.60
C GLN A 53 -13.23 4.65 -14.14
N GLN A 54 -11.93 4.35 -14.22
CA GLN A 54 -11.44 3.04 -14.64
C GLN A 54 -11.85 1.96 -13.62
N LYS A 55 -11.60 2.17 -12.33
CA LYS A 55 -12.00 1.21 -11.30
C LYS A 55 -13.50 0.93 -11.28
N PHE A 56 -14.33 1.94 -11.49
CA PHE A 56 -15.77 1.77 -11.63
C PHE A 56 -16.15 0.92 -12.85
N LYS A 57 -15.48 1.12 -14.00
CA LYS A 57 -15.69 0.29 -15.20
C LYS A 57 -15.24 -1.17 -15.01
N ASP A 58 -14.24 -1.40 -14.17
CA ASP A 58 -13.69 -2.73 -13.90
C ASP A 58 -14.51 -3.53 -12.86
N ILE A 59 -15.53 -2.92 -12.25
CA ILE A 59 -16.47 -3.61 -11.36
C ILE A 59 -17.23 -4.65 -12.18
N LYS A 60 -17.20 -5.90 -11.73
CA LYS A 60 -18.01 -6.97 -12.33
C LYS A 60 -19.41 -6.94 -11.75
N GLU A 61 -20.38 -7.35 -12.57
CA GLU A 61 -21.76 -7.55 -12.11
C GLU A 61 -21.79 -8.52 -10.91
N GLY A 62 -22.41 -8.09 -9.81
CA GLY A 62 -22.44 -8.84 -8.54
C GLY A 62 -21.30 -8.56 -7.55
N ASP A 63 -20.27 -7.78 -7.90
CA ASP A 63 -19.24 -7.36 -6.92
C ASP A 63 -19.85 -6.42 -5.85
N PHE A 64 -20.86 -5.63 -6.25
CA PHE A 64 -21.59 -4.66 -5.42
C PHE A 64 -23.08 -4.61 -5.78
N GLU A 65 -23.93 -4.47 -4.76
CA GLU A 65 -25.39 -4.34 -4.96
C GLU A 65 -25.82 -2.90 -5.28
N ASN A 66 -25.07 -1.89 -4.83
CA ASN A 66 -25.54 -0.49 -4.78
C ASN A 66 -24.55 0.55 -5.34
N ILE A 67 -23.51 0.16 -6.08
CA ILE A 67 -22.57 1.11 -6.69
C ILE A 67 -23.02 1.40 -8.12
N LYS A 68 -23.51 2.62 -8.38
CA LYS A 68 -24.06 3.04 -9.69
C LYS A 68 -23.21 4.10 -10.38
N SER A 69 -22.24 4.67 -9.69
CA SER A 69 -21.35 5.73 -10.17
C SER A 69 -19.94 5.59 -9.60
N LYS A 70 -19.00 6.34 -10.16
CA LYS A 70 -17.64 6.41 -9.60
C LYS A 70 -17.64 7.10 -8.22
N GLU A 71 -18.56 8.04 -8.01
CA GLU A 71 -18.76 8.74 -6.74
C GLU A 71 -19.26 7.78 -5.66
N ASP A 72 -20.19 6.87 -6.00
CA ASP A 72 -20.63 5.81 -5.10
C ASP A 72 -19.46 4.89 -4.71
N LEU A 73 -18.59 4.55 -5.66
CA LEU A 73 -17.40 3.74 -5.39
C LEU A 73 -16.41 4.45 -4.48
N GLN A 74 -16.12 5.73 -4.74
CA GLN A 74 -15.27 6.55 -3.89
C GLN A 74 -15.80 6.62 -2.45
N LYS A 75 -17.12 6.83 -2.32
CA LYS A 75 -17.80 6.87 -1.03
C LYS A 75 -17.70 5.53 -0.31
N TRP A 76 -18.02 4.43 -1.00
CA TRP A 76 -17.92 3.08 -0.44
C TRP A 76 -16.50 2.76 0.03
N CYS A 77 -15.48 3.11 -0.77
CA CYS A 77 -14.08 2.95 -0.39
C CYS A 77 -13.75 3.74 0.89
N SER A 78 -14.17 5.01 0.94
CA SER A 78 -13.95 5.89 2.10
C SER A 78 -14.61 5.36 3.37
N GLU A 79 -15.84 4.86 3.27
CA GLU A 79 -16.58 4.25 4.38
C GLU A 79 -15.95 2.92 4.82
N SER A 80 -15.48 2.11 3.86
CA SER A 80 -14.84 0.83 4.13
C SER A 80 -13.52 0.97 4.87
N TYR A 81 -12.78 2.07 4.67
CA TYR A 81 -11.53 2.33 5.39
C TYR A 81 -11.71 2.42 6.90
N LEU A 82 -12.87 2.89 7.36
CA LEU A 82 -13.17 3.04 8.80
C LEU A 82 -13.56 1.70 9.45
N GLN A 83 -13.81 0.66 8.66
CA GLN A 83 -14.20 -0.64 9.20
C GLN A 83 -13.00 -1.36 9.83
N THR A 84 -13.25 -2.01 10.96
CA THR A 84 -12.25 -2.88 11.61
C THR A 84 -12.13 -4.15 10.78
N TYR A 85 -10.92 -4.45 10.28
CA TYR A 85 -10.67 -5.71 9.58
C TYR A 85 -10.12 -6.79 10.49
N ARG A 86 -9.47 -6.40 11.59
CA ARG A 86 -8.88 -7.33 12.56
C ARG A 86 -9.04 -6.79 13.97
N SER A 87 -9.51 -7.65 14.87
CA SER A 87 -9.52 -7.37 16.31
C SER A 87 -9.26 -8.66 17.08
N PHE A 88 -8.75 -8.54 18.31
CA PHE A 88 -8.48 -9.71 19.16
C PHE A 88 -9.73 -10.60 19.40
N LEU A 89 -10.92 -10.03 19.34
CA LEU A 89 -12.19 -10.71 19.65
C LEU A 89 -12.98 -11.17 18.41
N GLN A 90 -12.49 -10.89 17.19
CA GLN A 90 -13.21 -11.21 15.95
C GLN A 90 -12.25 -11.75 14.89
N SER A 91 -12.72 -12.71 14.09
CA SER A 91 -11.98 -13.22 12.94
C SER A 91 -11.73 -12.12 11.91
N ASP A 92 -10.57 -12.17 11.26
CA ASP A 92 -10.18 -11.20 10.24
C ASP A 92 -11.22 -11.13 9.11
N ASN A 93 -11.67 -9.93 8.76
CA ASN A 93 -12.55 -9.69 7.62
C ASN A 93 -11.74 -9.60 6.31
N ASN A 94 -11.06 -10.70 5.98
CA ASN A 94 -10.21 -10.81 4.80
C ASN A 94 -10.99 -10.61 3.50
N SER A 95 -12.30 -10.92 3.49
CA SER A 95 -13.17 -10.68 2.34
C SER A 95 -13.33 -9.19 2.06
N LEU A 96 -13.63 -8.39 3.09
CA LEU A 96 -13.75 -6.94 2.94
C LEU A 96 -12.42 -6.31 2.56
N LEU A 97 -11.32 -6.73 3.20
CA LEU A 97 -9.99 -6.24 2.86
C LEU A 97 -9.65 -6.52 1.39
N ALA A 98 -9.89 -7.75 0.90
CA ALA A 98 -9.67 -8.10 -0.50
C ALA A 98 -10.53 -7.27 -1.46
N LYS A 99 -11.80 -7.00 -1.10
CA LYS A 99 -12.67 -6.10 -1.89
C LYS A 99 -12.13 -4.68 -1.92
N VAL A 100 -11.61 -4.15 -0.81
CA VAL A 100 -11.00 -2.82 -0.77
C VAL A 100 -9.73 -2.78 -1.60
N GLU A 101 -8.85 -3.78 -1.50
CA GLU A 101 -7.62 -3.83 -2.29
C GLU A 101 -7.91 -3.91 -3.78
N LYS A 102 -8.92 -4.68 -4.20
CA LYS A 102 -9.33 -4.80 -5.61
C LYS A 102 -9.87 -3.49 -6.17
N ASN A 103 -10.77 -2.84 -5.43
CA ASN A 103 -11.61 -1.77 -5.99
C ASN A 103 -11.13 -0.35 -5.64
N CYS A 104 -10.36 -0.17 -4.57
CA CYS A 104 -9.95 1.14 -4.08
C CYS A 104 -8.45 1.45 -4.29
N ILE A 105 -7.69 0.47 -4.76
CA ILE A 105 -6.25 0.60 -5.05
C ILE A 105 -6.05 0.33 -6.53
N GLN A 106 -5.46 1.27 -7.24
CA GLN A 106 -4.99 1.05 -8.61
C GLN A 106 -3.48 0.82 -8.59
N SER A 107 -3.02 -0.23 -9.26
CA SER A 107 -1.61 -0.46 -9.52
C SER A 107 -1.08 0.40 -10.68
N LEU A 108 0.22 0.59 -10.76
CA LEU A 108 0.85 1.24 -11.92
C LEU A 108 0.65 0.44 -13.21
N PHE A 109 0.55 -0.89 -13.12
CA PHE A 109 0.21 -1.77 -14.24
C PHE A 109 -1.18 -1.44 -14.79
N GLU A 110 -2.20 -1.35 -13.93
CA GLU A 110 -3.55 -0.96 -14.35
C GLU A 110 -3.56 0.48 -14.91
N LYS A 111 -2.76 1.39 -14.35
CA LYS A 111 -2.72 2.79 -14.77
C LYS A 111 -2.04 2.99 -16.13
N PHE A 112 -0.92 2.32 -16.38
CA PHE A 112 -0.20 2.43 -17.65
C PHE A 112 -0.76 1.49 -18.74
N GLY A 113 -1.36 0.37 -18.33
CA GLY A 113 -1.97 -0.61 -19.23
C GLY A 113 -1.00 -1.07 -20.33
N ASP A 114 -1.47 -1.04 -21.57
CA ASP A 114 -0.69 -1.45 -22.75
C ASP A 114 0.44 -0.50 -23.14
N SER A 115 0.56 0.65 -22.46
CA SER A 115 1.68 1.57 -22.64
C SER A 115 2.98 1.03 -22.04
N LEU A 116 2.91 0.03 -21.17
CA LEU A 116 4.11 -0.61 -20.63
C LEU A 116 4.84 -1.41 -21.72
N ALA A 117 6.16 -1.29 -21.73
CA ALA A 117 7.03 -2.08 -22.56
C ALA A 117 6.81 -3.57 -22.26
N LYS A 118 6.57 -4.36 -23.30
CA LYS A 118 6.43 -5.83 -23.20
C LYS A 118 7.56 -6.52 -23.95
N GLU A 119 8.06 -5.88 -25.01
CA GLU A 119 9.06 -6.44 -25.90
C GLU A 119 10.49 -6.18 -25.40
N THR A 120 11.39 -7.14 -25.65
CA THR A 120 12.83 -6.99 -25.33
C THR A 120 13.41 -5.72 -25.97
N LYS A 121 13.03 -5.39 -27.20
CA LYS A 121 13.58 -4.25 -27.96
C LYS A 121 13.24 -2.90 -27.29
N GLU A 122 12.00 -2.75 -26.81
CA GLU A 122 11.54 -1.57 -26.07
C GLU A 122 12.34 -1.43 -24.77
N HIS A 123 12.49 -2.54 -24.03
CA HIS A 123 13.29 -2.57 -22.81
C HIS A 123 14.76 -2.22 -23.05
N LYS A 124 15.40 -2.71 -24.12
CA LYS A 124 16.80 -2.34 -24.46
C LYS A 124 16.93 -0.85 -24.74
N THR A 125 15.96 -0.26 -25.43
CA THR A 125 15.93 1.17 -25.72
C THR A 125 15.80 1.98 -24.41
N ASN A 126 14.89 1.58 -23.53
CA ASN A 126 14.69 2.27 -22.26
C ASN A 126 15.84 2.07 -21.27
N TYR A 127 16.42 0.88 -21.26
CA TYR A 127 17.58 0.55 -20.44
C TYR A 127 18.75 1.50 -20.74
N LYS A 128 18.98 1.86 -22.00
CA LYS A 128 19.99 2.85 -22.37
C LYS A 128 19.72 4.25 -21.81
N LYS A 129 18.45 4.62 -21.60
CA LYS A 129 18.08 5.91 -21.00
C LYS A 129 18.60 6.05 -19.55
N LEU A 130 18.89 4.96 -18.83
CA LEU A 130 19.45 5.04 -17.47
C LEU A 130 20.84 5.68 -17.46
N LYS A 131 21.63 5.51 -18.54
CA LYS A 131 23.03 5.96 -18.61
C LYS A 131 23.14 7.46 -18.32
N ASP A 132 22.30 8.23 -19.00
CA ASP A 132 22.35 9.69 -18.99
C ASP A 132 21.39 10.32 -17.98
N TYR A 133 20.63 9.50 -17.24
CA TYR A 133 19.68 10.02 -16.26
C TYR A 133 20.40 10.62 -15.05
N SER A 134 20.19 11.91 -14.80
CA SER A 134 20.82 12.67 -13.71
C SER A 134 19.94 12.81 -12.46
N GLY A 135 18.68 12.36 -12.50
CA GLY A 135 17.78 12.42 -11.35
C GLY A 135 18.02 11.34 -10.30
N ASP A 136 17.29 11.45 -9.20
CA ASP A 136 17.36 10.47 -8.12
C ASP A 136 16.84 9.10 -8.55
N LEU A 137 17.65 8.07 -8.31
CA LEU A 137 17.33 6.69 -8.59
C LEU A 137 17.23 5.89 -7.29
N PRO A 138 16.25 4.97 -7.17
CA PRO A 138 16.26 4.00 -6.10
C PRO A 138 17.50 3.10 -6.25
N LYS A 139 18.02 2.58 -5.13
CA LYS A 139 19.21 1.71 -5.08
C LYS A 139 19.20 0.58 -6.12
N SER A 140 18.03 0.01 -6.41
CA SER A 140 17.89 -1.04 -7.44
C SER A 140 18.25 -0.53 -8.84
N LEU A 141 17.78 0.65 -9.23
CA LEU A 141 18.10 1.25 -10.53
C LEU A 141 19.52 1.81 -10.58
N GLN A 142 20.04 2.31 -9.45
CA GLN A 142 21.46 2.72 -9.36
C GLN A 142 22.38 1.54 -9.66
N LYS A 143 22.15 0.39 -9.03
CA LYS A 143 22.92 -0.83 -9.31
C LYS A 143 22.86 -1.24 -10.78
N ILE A 144 21.67 -1.20 -11.37
CA ILE A 144 21.48 -1.49 -12.80
C ILE A 144 22.25 -0.49 -13.67
N LYS A 145 22.24 0.80 -13.29
CA LYS A 145 22.99 1.86 -13.98
C LYS A 145 24.50 1.63 -13.90
N GLU A 146 25.02 1.22 -12.76
CA GLU A 146 26.45 0.94 -12.56
C GLU A 146 26.92 -0.27 -13.38
N SER A 147 26.03 -1.23 -13.64
CA SER A 147 26.30 -2.41 -14.47
C SER A 147 25.91 -2.25 -15.94
N LEU A 148 25.65 -1.01 -16.40
CA LEU A 148 25.20 -0.75 -17.78
C LEU A 148 26.22 -1.20 -18.81
N LYS A 149 25.76 -1.97 -19.79
CA LYS A 149 26.52 -2.28 -21.02
C LYS A 149 26.02 -1.43 -22.18
N ASP A 150 26.94 -0.95 -23.01
CA ASP A 150 26.60 -0.15 -24.20
C ASP A 150 25.78 -0.96 -25.24
N ASN A 151 26.06 -2.27 -25.34
CA ASN A 151 25.38 -3.22 -26.21
C ASN A 151 24.84 -4.40 -25.38
N PRO A 152 23.71 -4.22 -24.69
CA PRO A 152 23.19 -5.22 -23.77
C PRO A 152 22.48 -6.36 -24.51
N GLU A 153 22.78 -7.59 -24.10
CA GLU A 153 22.05 -8.78 -24.48
C GLU A 153 20.82 -8.97 -23.57
N ASP A 154 20.01 -9.99 -23.86
CA ASP A 154 18.76 -10.23 -23.12
C ASP A 154 19.01 -10.58 -21.65
N GLY A 155 20.13 -11.26 -21.35
CA GLY A 155 20.56 -11.54 -19.99
C GLY A 155 20.93 -10.26 -19.21
N ASP A 156 21.50 -9.27 -19.89
CA ASP A 156 22.01 -8.03 -19.27
C ASP A 156 20.90 -7.08 -18.82
N ILE A 157 19.72 -7.18 -19.43
CA ILE A 157 18.55 -6.37 -19.09
C ILE A 157 17.56 -7.08 -18.16
N LYS A 158 17.89 -8.29 -17.67
CA LYS A 158 16.98 -9.09 -16.84
C LYS A 158 16.56 -8.36 -15.56
N ASP A 159 17.52 -7.74 -14.88
CA ASP A 159 17.25 -7.01 -13.63
C ASP A 159 16.43 -5.74 -13.88
N PHE A 160 16.63 -5.10 -15.03
CA PHE A 160 15.83 -3.95 -15.45
C PHE A 160 14.37 -4.36 -15.74
N LYS A 161 14.16 -5.45 -16.48
CA LYS A 161 12.83 -6.03 -16.71
C LYS A 161 12.16 -6.42 -15.39
N ALA A 162 12.90 -7.07 -14.50
CA ALA A 162 12.42 -7.46 -13.18
C ALA A 162 12.02 -6.22 -12.35
N TRP A 163 12.79 -5.15 -12.44
CA TRP A 163 12.46 -3.88 -11.78
C TRP A 163 11.16 -3.27 -12.32
N CYS A 164 10.98 -3.17 -13.65
CA CYS A 164 9.73 -2.68 -14.25
C CYS A 164 8.53 -3.55 -13.84
N ASN A 165 8.67 -4.87 -13.87
CA ASN A 165 7.61 -5.82 -13.52
C ASN A 165 7.24 -5.81 -12.04
N SER A 166 8.21 -5.62 -11.15
CA SER A 166 7.96 -5.51 -9.71
C SER A 166 7.33 -4.15 -9.39
N THR A 167 7.85 -3.08 -9.98
CA THR A 167 7.40 -1.71 -9.72
C THR A 167 6.01 -1.47 -10.29
N SER A 168 5.65 -2.06 -11.44
CA SER A 168 4.30 -1.94 -12.01
C SER A 168 3.20 -2.46 -11.08
N LYS A 169 3.50 -3.39 -10.18
CA LYS A 169 2.53 -3.90 -9.18
C LYS A 169 2.29 -2.94 -8.03
N LYS A 170 3.13 -1.91 -7.86
CA LYS A 170 2.97 -0.93 -6.78
C LYS A 170 1.74 -0.05 -7.02
N PRO A 171 1.12 0.48 -5.95
CA PRO A 171 0.00 1.40 -6.08
C PRO A 171 0.37 2.69 -6.81
N TYR A 172 -0.50 3.14 -7.70
CA TYR A 172 -0.49 4.47 -8.26
C TYR A 172 -0.77 5.50 -7.15
N ARG A 173 0.04 6.56 -7.15
CA ARG A 173 0.13 7.57 -6.07
C ARG A 173 0.09 9.00 -6.61
N GLY A 174 -0.38 9.17 -7.83
CA GLY A 174 -0.30 10.44 -8.57
C GLY A 174 0.93 10.51 -9.47
N LYS A 175 0.84 11.38 -10.49
CA LYS A 175 1.84 11.68 -11.51
C LYS A 175 3.09 12.29 -10.92
N ASP A 176 2.97 13.01 -9.82
CA ASP A 176 4.11 13.60 -9.14
C ASP A 176 4.93 12.63 -8.28
N ASN A 177 4.41 11.42 -8.06
CA ASN A 177 5.13 10.40 -7.33
C ASN A 177 6.43 10.00 -8.06
N PRO A 178 7.59 9.96 -7.39
CA PRO A 178 8.86 9.56 -8.02
C PRO A 178 8.80 8.19 -8.69
N THR A 179 8.09 7.23 -8.10
CA THR A 179 7.93 5.89 -8.68
C THR A 179 7.15 5.94 -9.99
N PHE A 180 6.11 6.78 -10.06
CA PHE A 180 5.34 6.97 -11.30
C PHE A 180 6.22 7.57 -12.39
N LYS A 181 6.94 8.67 -12.08
CA LYS A 181 7.83 9.35 -13.04
C LYS A 181 8.92 8.42 -13.59
N LEU A 182 9.54 7.61 -12.72
CA LEU A 182 10.55 6.63 -13.13
C LEU A 182 9.97 5.53 -14.01
N MET A 183 8.80 4.99 -13.66
CA MET A 183 8.09 4.01 -14.50
C MET A 183 7.69 4.59 -15.86
N GLU A 184 7.21 5.83 -15.88
CA GLU A 184 6.87 6.55 -17.11
C GLU A 184 8.10 6.75 -18.00
N THR A 185 9.24 7.08 -17.40
CA THR A 185 10.49 7.32 -18.12
C THR A 185 11.10 6.04 -18.69
N PHE A 186 11.07 4.95 -17.91
CA PHE A 186 11.89 3.76 -18.18
C PHE A 186 11.09 2.51 -18.56
N CYS A 187 9.81 2.42 -18.26
CA CYS A 187 9.04 1.20 -18.47
C CYS A 187 7.91 1.34 -19.48
N LYS A 188 7.68 2.53 -20.06
CA LYS A 188 6.73 2.72 -21.18
C LYS A 188 7.40 2.46 -22.53
N LYS A 189 6.60 2.08 -23.53
CA LYS A 189 7.00 1.90 -24.93
C LYS A 189 7.57 3.19 -25.54
#